data_AF-A0A6C1NZG6-F1
#
_entry.id   AF-A0A6C1NZG6-F1
#
_cell.length_a   1.000
_cell.length_b   1.000
_cell.length_c   1.000
_cell.angle_alpha   90.00
_cell.angle_beta   90.00
_cell.angle_gamma   90.00
#
_symmetry.space_group_name_H-M   'P 1'
#
loop_
_entity.id
_entity.type
_entity.pdbx_description
1 polymer ?
#
loop_
_entity_poly.entity_id
_entity_poly.type
_entity_poly.pdbx_seq_one_letter_code
_entity_poly.pdbx_strand_id
1 'polypeptide(L)' 'MGPKSLIALRHFDTFRAVPGYLRHDSQKVVQKSVGNNLNDLMKVSPPHAREIIDAWEKDSPSMSTQWIIRHRLRSLRK' A
#
# COMPACT_ATOMS: atom_id res chain seq x y z
N MET A 1 -22.51 -5.12 -7.31
CA MET A 1 -21.10 -5.14 -6.85
C MET A 1 -21.04 -6.05 -5.63
N GLY A 2 -20.46 -7.25 -5.73
CA GLY A 2 -20.25 -8.10 -4.56
C GLY A 2 -19.30 -7.43 -3.55
N PRO A 3 -19.32 -7.82 -2.26
CA PRO A 3 -18.43 -7.23 -1.28
C PRO A 3 -17.00 -7.47 -1.76
N LYS A 4 -16.28 -6.40 -2.14
CA LYS A 4 -14.83 -6.45 -2.31
C LYS A 4 -14.30 -7.13 -1.05
N SER A 5 -13.61 -8.24 -1.23
CA SER A 5 -13.14 -9.11 -0.16
C SER A 5 -12.59 -8.29 1.02
N LEU A 6 -13.30 -8.29 2.15
CA LEU A 6 -12.87 -7.62 3.38
C LEU A 6 -11.78 -8.42 4.11
N ILE A 7 -11.17 -9.42 3.44
CA ILE A 7 -10.08 -10.24 4.00
C ILE A 7 -8.93 -9.34 4.47
N ALA A 8 -8.62 -8.27 3.73
CA ALA A 8 -7.61 -7.31 4.14
C ALA A 8 -7.91 -6.62 5.48
N LEU A 9 -9.20 -6.49 5.86
CA LEU A 9 -9.59 -5.94 7.16
C LEU A 9 -9.65 -7.01 8.25
N ARG A 10 -10.05 -8.24 7.91
CA ARG A 10 -10.10 -9.37 8.85
C ARG A 10 -8.72 -9.85 9.28
N HIS A 11 -7.73 -9.71 8.40
CA HIS A 11 -6.35 -10.14 8.60
C HIS A 11 -5.37 -9.01 8.25
N PHE A 12 -5.58 -7.84 8.87
CA PHE A 12 -4.84 -6.64 8.53
C PHE A 12 -3.32 -6.79 8.71
N ASP A 13 -2.87 -7.46 9.78
CA ASP A 13 -1.45 -7.68 10.02
C ASP A 13 -0.80 -8.51 8.90
N THR A 14 -1.48 -9.57 8.46
CA THR A 14 -1.03 -10.41 7.34
C THR A 14 -1.01 -9.62 6.04
N PHE A 15 -2.06 -8.82 5.79
CA PHE A 15 -2.11 -7.94 4.64
C PHE A 15 -0.96 -6.94 4.65
N ARG A 16 -0.66 -6.29 5.79
CA ARG A 16 0.41 -5.30 5.93
C ARG A 16 1.80 -5.89 5.73
N ALA A 17 2.03 -7.12 6.17
CA ALA A 17 3.34 -7.77 6.12
C ALA A 17 3.85 -7.95 4.68
N VAL A 18 3.01 -8.43 3.76
CA VAL A 18 3.44 -8.77 2.39
C VAL A 18 3.93 -7.55 1.60
N PRO A 19 3.18 -6.43 1.47
CA PRO A 19 3.67 -5.17 0.94
C PRO A 19 4.90 -4.66 1.69
N GLY A 20 4.96 -4.85 3.01
CA GLY A 20 6.09 -4.45 3.85
C GLY A 20 7.40 -5.10 3.42
N TYR A 21 7.40 -6.41 3.16
CA TYR A 21 8.59 -7.13 2.69
C TYR A 21 9.03 -6.70 1.27
N LEU A 22 8.12 -6.21 0.46
CA LEU A 22 8.36 -5.88 -0.96
C LEU A 22 8.55 -4.38 -1.21
N ARG A 23 8.37 -3.52 -0.21
CA ARG A 23 8.35 -2.05 -0.39
C ARG A 23 9.66 -1.46 -0.91
N HIS A 24 10.77 -2.19 -0.79
CA HIS A 24 12.09 -1.76 -1.26
C HIS A 24 12.51 -2.39 -2.60
N ASP A 25 11.73 -3.34 -3.13
CA ASP A 25 12.08 -4.05 -4.36
C ASP A 25 12.27 -3.07 -5.54
N SER A 26 13.35 -3.25 -6.30
CA SER A 26 13.72 -2.36 -7.41
C SER A 26 12.94 -2.66 -8.69
N GLN A 27 12.34 -3.85 -8.82
CA GLN A 27 11.60 -4.24 -10.01
C GLN A 27 10.27 -3.49 -10.10
N LYS A 28 10.06 -2.86 -11.26
CA LYS A 28 8.84 -2.07 -11.51
C LYS A 28 7.56 -2.89 -11.44
N VAL A 29 7.61 -4.17 -11.76
CA VAL A 29 6.44 -5.06 -11.65
C VAL A 29 6.03 -5.26 -10.18
N VAL A 30 6.99 -5.44 -9.27
CA VAL A 30 6.75 -5.56 -7.83
C VAL A 30 6.23 -4.25 -7.27
N GLN A 31 6.89 -3.13 -7.56
CA GLN A 31 6.46 -1.79 -7.11
C GLN A 31 5.02 -1.47 -7.55
N LYS A 32 4.64 -1.84 -8.78
CA LYS A 32 3.27 -1.68 -9.29
C LYS A 32 2.27 -2.52 -8.50
N SER A 33 2.60 -3.79 -8.24
CA SER A 33 1.75 -4.70 -7.47
C SER A 33 1.53 -4.20 -6.04
N VAL A 34 2.61 -3.81 -5.34
CA VAL A 34 2.55 -3.24 -3.99
C VAL A 34 1.67 -1.99 -3.96
N GLY A 35 1.89 -1.06 -4.88
CA GLY A 35 1.09 0.17 -4.93
C GLY A 35 -0.37 -0.05 -5.31
N ASN A 36 -0.68 -1.05 -6.13
CA ASN A 36 -2.07 -1.40 -6.44
C ASN A 36 -2.79 -1.96 -5.20
N ASN A 37 -2.13 -2.83 -4.43
CA ASN A 37 -2.68 -3.37 -3.17
C ASN A 37 -3.00 -2.24 -2.18
N LEU A 38 -2.09 -1.27 -2.01
CA LEU A 38 -2.34 -0.11 -1.14
C LEU A 38 -3.50 0.76 -1.67
N ASN A 39 -3.58 1.00 -2.98
CA ASN A 39 -4.69 1.76 -3.56
C ASN A 39 -6.04 1.05 -3.41
N ASP A 40 -6.08 -0.27 -3.48
CA ASP A 40 -7.30 -1.03 -3.24
C ASP A 40 -7.69 -1.05 -1.76
N LEU A 41 -6.73 -1.16 -0.84
CA LEU A 41 -6.97 -0.97 0.59
C LEU A 41 -7.52 0.44 0.88
N MET A 42 -6.96 1.49 0.26
CA MET A 42 -7.47 2.86 0.42
C MET A 42 -8.93 3.02 0.01
N LYS A 43 -9.41 2.28 -1.01
CA LYS A 43 -10.82 2.35 -1.45
C LYS A 43 -11.78 1.69 -0.46
N VAL A 44 -11.31 0.74 0.36
CA VAL A 44 -12.16 0.00 1.32
C VAL A 44 -11.98 0.50 2.75
N SER A 45 -10.78 0.93 3.12
CA SER A 45 -10.47 1.49 4.43
C SER A 45 -9.29 2.48 4.37
N PRO A 46 -9.58 3.77 4.14
CA PRO A 46 -8.57 4.82 4.18
C PRO A 46 -7.73 4.88 5.45
N PRO A 47 -8.27 4.69 6.67
CA PRO A 47 -7.48 4.74 7.90
C PRO A 47 -6.34 3.70 7.92
N HIS A 48 -6.65 2.45 7.59
CA HIS A 48 -5.68 1.35 7.60
C HIS A 48 -4.57 1.55 6.56
N ALA A 49 -4.90 2.02 5.37
CA ALA A 49 -3.87 2.27 4.36
C ALA A 49 -3.00 3.47 4.74
N ARG A 50 -3.56 4.55 5.33
CA ARG A 50 -2.76 5.67 5.86
C ARG A 50 -1.81 5.22 6.95
N GLU A 51 -2.23 4.33 7.85
CA GLU A 51 -1.35 3.77 8.87
C GLU A 51 -0.08 3.15 8.26
N ILE A 52 -0.22 2.37 7.19
CA ILE A 52 0.92 1.76 6.49
C ILE A 52 1.80 2.82 5.83
N ILE A 53 1.18 3.79 5.13
CA ILE A 53 1.90 4.83 4.39
C ILE A 53 2.68 5.72 5.34
N ASP A 54 2.05 6.22 6.40
CA ASP A 54 2.67 7.10 7.40
C ASP A 54 3.83 6.38 8.11
N ALA A 55 3.69 5.08 8.39
CA ALA A 55 4.77 4.27 8.93
C ALA A 55 5.96 4.18 7.96
N TRP A 56 5.70 4.00 6.65
CA TRP A 56 6.76 3.95 5.65
C TRP A 56 7.43 5.30 5.40
N GLU A 57 6.69 6.40 5.46
CA GLU A 57 7.25 7.75 5.33
C GLU A 57 8.19 8.10 6.49
N LYS A 58 7.86 7.67 7.71
CA LYS A 58 8.70 7.88 8.91
C LYS A 58 9.95 7.01 8.93
N ASP A 59 9.93 5.88 8.24
CA ASP A 59 11.01 4.88 8.25
C ASP A 59 11.97 5.05 7.06
N SER A 60 12.50 6.26 6.89
CA SER A 60 13.55 6.62 5.91
C SER A 60 13.42 5.90 4.54
N PRO A 61 12.34 6.18 3.78
CA PRO A 61 11.92 5.35 2.65
C PRO A 61 12.94 5.34 1.50
N SER A 62 13.19 4.15 0.94
CA SER A 62 14.02 4.01 -0.26
C SER A 62 13.37 4.68 -1.48
N MET A 63 14.14 4.88 -2.55
CA MET A 63 13.61 5.42 -3.82
C MET A 63 12.43 4.59 -4.37
N SER A 64 12.47 3.27 -4.20
CA SER A 64 11.36 2.36 -4.55
C SER A 64 10.11 2.67 -3.72
N THR A 65 10.25 2.78 -2.40
CA THR A 65 9.14 3.06 -1.48
C THR A 65 8.54 4.44 -1.76
N GLN A 66 9.39 5.46 -1.94
CA GLN A 66 8.94 6.80 -2.31
C GLN A 66 8.20 6.83 -3.65
N TRP A 67 8.66 6.04 -4.64
CA TRP A 67 7.97 5.93 -5.93
C TRP A 67 6.58 5.29 -5.76
N ILE A 68 6.46 4.23 -4.96
CA ILE A 68 5.18 3.57 -4.66
C ILE A 68 4.21 4.60 -4.06
N ILE A 69 4.63 5.29 -2.99
CA ILE A 69 3.81 6.29 -2.30
C ILE A 69 3.40 7.41 -3.24
N ARG A 70 4.35 8.05 -3.93
CA ARG A 70 4.08 9.23 -4.78
C ARG A 70 3.30 8.93 -6.05
N HIS A 71 3.42 7.73 -6.61
CA HIS A 71 2.90 7.43 -7.94
C HIS A 71 1.59 6.64 -7.90
N ARG A 72 1.41 5.74 -6.93
CA ARG A 72 0.21 4.88 -6.86
C ARG A 72 -0.89 5.43 -5.98
N LEU A 73 -0.59 6.43 -5.15
CA LEU A 73 -1.54 7.10 -4.27
C LEU A 73 -1.98 8.48 -4.81
N ARG A 74 -1.64 8.83 -6.04
CA ARG A 74 -2.05 10.10 -6.69
C ARG A 74 -3.57 10.25 -6.81
N SER A 75 -4.28 9.13 -6.89
CA SER A 75 -5.75 9.07 -6.90
C SER A 75 -6.38 9.55 -5.60
N LEU A 76 -5.62 9.65 -4.50
CA LEU A 76 -6.11 10.09 -3.19
C LEU A 76 -6.07 11.60 -2.96
N ARG A 77 -5.42 12.35 -3.87
CA ARG A 77 -5.27 13.81 -3.79
C ARG A 77 -6.25 14.55 -4.70
N LYS A 78 -7.29 13.88 -5.19
CA LYS A 78 -8.38 14.46 -5.98
C LYS A 78 -9.67 14.50 -5.18
#